data_AF-A0A843KBD3-F1
#
_entry.id   AF-A0A843KBD3-F1
#
_cell.length_a   1.000
_cell.length_b   1.000
_cell.length_c   1.000
_cell.angle_alpha   90.00
_cell.angle_beta   90.00
_cell.angle_gamma   90.00
#
_symmetry.space_group_name_H-M   'P 1'
#
loop_
_entity.id
_entity.type
_entity.pdbx_description
1 polymer ?
#
loop_
_entity_poly.entity_id
_entity_poly.type
_entity_poly.pdbx_seq_one_letter_code
_entity_poly.pdbx_strand_id
1 'polypeptide(L)'
;MTDDVTGEGYVKEYKRINTNNLSLFQYSHGSGTIDQADILNSEQKTTHSNSYWIYNWEKSGGYNFREKPSGANSVISYTRQYDNIQSPTRFAWGTGYYAANPIGINSLLKDKTVGKSYQEAASMHRQIEYAHAVHGDIAVDINCTGATVDADGKGTLNMRIDDDVTQGTLHVGELVSNPKLLKFTQSGATPFGHIAAIKDPIIEVDNDYIGNFQVQKTMKLEITKSKSSWAEDWLPCCHGGFFDMLSYKFDKQYAGQKGIFDCTCRNTSISTMKPKWNTSQAQFPTEDYRYVP
;
A
#
# COMPACT_ATOMS: atom_id res chain seq x y z
N MET A 1 -16.52 2.62 -10.18
CA MET A 1 -17.69 1.72 -10.30
C MET A 1 -18.71 2.20 -9.31
N THR A 2 -19.96 2.34 -9.76
CA THR A 2 -21.07 2.77 -8.93
C THR A 2 -22.21 1.81 -9.20
N ASP A 3 -22.72 1.19 -8.15
CA ASP A 3 -23.86 0.29 -8.23
C ASP A 3 -24.96 0.81 -7.31
N ASP A 4 -26.21 0.65 -7.74
CA ASP A 4 -27.40 0.98 -6.99
C ASP A 4 -28.43 -0.13 -7.29
N VAL A 5 -28.78 -0.90 -6.27
CA VAL A 5 -29.59 -2.11 -6.39
C VAL A 5 -30.67 -2.11 -5.32
N THR A 6 -31.92 -1.99 -5.77
CA THR A 6 -33.11 -2.14 -4.93
C THR A 6 -34.00 -3.25 -5.50
N GLY A 7 -34.53 -4.13 -4.66
CA GLY A 7 -35.49 -5.14 -5.09
C GLY A 7 -35.80 -6.20 -4.04
N GLU A 8 -36.62 -7.16 -4.43
CA GLU A 8 -36.99 -8.32 -3.59
C GLU A 8 -36.53 -9.61 -4.26
N GLY A 9 -35.92 -10.52 -3.50
CA GLY A 9 -35.46 -11.79 -4.02
C GLY A 9 -34.27 -12.36 -3.28
N TYR A 10 -33.37 -13.00 -4.01
CA TYR A 10 -32.09 -13.46 -3.49
C TYR A 10 -30.97 -12.66 -4.16
N VAL A 11 -30.05 -12.15 -3.36
CA VAL A 11 -28.85 -11.45 -3.83
C VAL A 11 -27.60 -12.20 -3.40
N LYS A 12 -26.59 -12.17 -4.27
CA LYS A 12 -25.23 -12.55 -3.95
C LYS A 12 -24.28 -11.61 -4.65
N GLU A 13 -23.40 -11.00 -3.88
CA GLU A 13 -22.38 -10.09 -4.36
C GLU A 13 -21.00 -10.65 -4.04
N TYR A 14 -20.08 -10.53 -5.00
CA TYR A 14 -18.69 -10.89 -4.82
C TYR A 14 -17.84 -9.87 -5.57
N LYS A 15 -17.06 -9.08 -4.83
CA LYS A 15 -16.12 -8.11 -5.39
C LYS A 15 -14.75 -8.39 -4.80
N ARG A 16 -13.78 -8.61 -5.68
CA ARG A 16 -12.37 -8.76 -5.31
C ARG A 16 -11.55 -7.77 -6.12
N ILE A 17 -11.03 -6.78 -5.44
CA ILE A 17 -10.23 -5.71 -6.01
C ILE A 17 -8.81 -5.92 -5.50
N ASN A 18 -7.87 -6.15 -6.41
CA ASN A 18 -6.46 -6.21 -6.05
C ASN A 18 -5.70 -5.18 -6.88
N THR A 19 -4.84 -4.43 -6.24
CA THR A 19 -3.77 -3.69 -6.91
C THR A 19 -2.45 -4.42 -6.66
N ASN A 20 -1.32 -3.82 -7.07
CA ASN A 20 0.00 -4.36 -6.81
C ASN A 20 0.39 -4.46 -5.32
N ASN A 21 -0.28 -3.71 -4.43
CA ASN A 21 0.07 -3.64 -3.00
C ASN A 21 -1.13 -3.53 -2.05
N LEU A 22 -2.34 -3.40 -2.57
CA LEU A 22 -3.58 -3.31 -1.80
C LEU A 22 -4.56 -4.39 -2.24
N SER A 23 -5.44 -4.80 -1.33
CA SER A 23 -6.60 -5.62 -1.69
C SER A 23 -7.83 -5.19 -0.91
N LEU A 24 -8.96 -5.19 -1.59
CA LEU A 24 -10.29 -5.07 -0.99
C LEU A 24 -11.11 -6.28 -1.43
N PHE A 25 -11.77 -6.89 -0.46
CA PHE A 25 -12.71 -7.97 -0.68
C PHE A 25 -14.05 -7.59 -0.07
N GLN A 26 -15.09 -7.67 -0.87
CA GLN A 26 -16.48 -7.46 -0.47
C GLN A 26 -17.29 -8.67 -0.89
N TYR A 27 -18.13 -9.18 0.01
CA TYR A 27 -19.00 -10.31 -0.23
C TYR A 27 -20.29 -10.13 0.55
N SER A 28 -21.43 -10.20 -0.12
CA SER A 28 -22.73 -10.22 0.54
C SER A 28 -23.63 -11.30 -0.06
N HIS A 29 -24.55 -11.83 0.74
CA HIS A 29 -25.69 -12.57 0.22
C HIS A 29 -26.85 -12.55 1.20
N GLY A 30 -28.03 -12.84 0.69
CA GLY A 30 -29.24 -12.87 1.49
C GLY A 30 -30.48 -13.04 0.63
N SER A 31 -31.60 -13.37 1.26
CA SER A 31 -32.90 -13.29 0.61
C SER A 31 -33.83 -12.36 1.37
N GLY A 32 -34.55 -11.53 0.64
CA GLY A 32 -35.55 -10.63 1.17
C GLY A 32 -35.63 -9.33 0.38
N THR A 33 -35.92 -8.24 1.08
CA THR A 33 -35.87 -6.89 0.54
C THR A 33 -34.44 -6.38 0.65
N ILE A 34 -33.84 -6.03 -0.49
CA ILE A 34 -32.47 -5.60 -0.61
C ILE A 34 -32.47 -4.18 -1.15
N ASP A 35 -31.83 -3.27 -0.43
CA ASP A 35 -31.52 -1.92 -0.91
C ASP A 35 -30.07 -1.62 -0.57
N GLN A 36 -29.24 -1.42 -1.60
CA GLN A 36 -27.81 -1.23 -1.41
C GLN A 36 -27.19 -0.40 -2.52
N ALA A 37 -26.29 0.49 -2.12
CA ALA A 37 -25.53 1.32 -3.04
C ALA A 37 -24.03 1.21 -2.73
N ASP A 38 -23.24 1.07 -3.78
CA ASP A 38 -21.78 0.94 -3.69
C ASP A 38 -21.09 1.98 -4.55
N ILE A 39 -20.03 2.59 -4.02
CA ILE A 39 -19.07 3.37 -4.80
C ILE A 39 -17.69 2.78 -4.56
N LEU A 40 -17.06 2.37 -5.65
CA LEU A 40 -15.72 1.80 -5.65
C LEU A 40 -14.82 2.58 -6.60
N ASN A 41 -13.73 3.11 -6.05
CA ASN A 41 -12.61 3.66 -6.80
C ASN A 41 -11.35 2.84 -6.51
N SER A 42 -10.63 2.45 -7.56
CA SER A 42 -9.34 1.77 -7.45
C SER A 42 -8.40 2.33 -8.48
N GLU A 43 -7.25 2.80 -8.02
CA GLU A 43 -6.22 3.40 -8.84
C GLU A 43 -4.88 2.74 -8.55
N GLN A 44 -4.25 2.20 -9.59
CA GLN A 44 -2.87 1.76 -9.54
C GLN A 44 -1.98 2.85 -10.16
N LYS A 45 -1.39 3.69 -9.30
CA LYS A 45 -0.60 4.86 -9.72
C LYS A 45 0.74 4.49 -10.34
N THR A 46 1.30 3.34 -9.96
CA THR A 46 2.52 2.81 -10.58
C THR A 46 2.31 1.39 -11.08
N THR A 47 2.42 1.20 -12.40
CA THR A 47 2.30 -0.09 -13.09
C THR A 47 3.65 -0.70 -13.47
N HIS A 48 4.71 0.11 -13.50
CA HIS A 48 6.07 -0.29 -13.89
C HIS A 48 7.06 -0.16 -12.73
N SER A 49 8.08 -1.02 -12.73
CA SER A 49 9.24 -0.92 -11.84
C SER A 49 10.04 0.32 -12.20
N ASN A 50 9.70 1.46 -11.62
CA ASN A 50 10.64 2.58 -11.60
C ASN A 50 11.65 2.27 -10.50
N SER A 51 12.93 2.27 -10.79
CA SER A 51 13.97 1.97 -9.81
C SER A 51 14.83 3.20 -9.58
N TYR A 52 15.39 3.30 -8.39
CA TYR A 52 16.33 4.35 -8.04
C TYR A 52 17.56 3.73 -7.41
N TRP A 53 18.72 4.28 -7.73
CA TRP A 53 19.97 3.82 -7.17
C TRP A 53 20.13 4.35 -5.74
N ILE A 54 20.42 3.43 -4.82
CA ILE A 54 20.75 3.75 -3.43
C ILE A 54 22.22 3.43 -3.16
N TYR A 55 22.80 4.22 -2.27
CA TYR A 55 24.18 4.12 -1.85
C TYR A 55 24.20 3.66 -0.38
N ASN A 56 24.69 2.45 -0.13
CA ASN A 56 24.75 1.89 1.22
C ASN A 56 26.20 1.75 1.68
N TRP A 57 26.47 2.23 2.90
CA TRP A 57 27.72 1.95 3.60
C TRP A 57 27.75 0.49 4.08
N GLU A 58 28.73 -0.27 3.62
CA GLU A 58 28.94 -1.64 4.09
C GLU A 58 29.72 -1.64 5.41
N LYS A 59 29.32 -2.51 6.34
CA LYS A 59 30.00 -2.67 7.64
C LYS A 59 31.48 -3.08 7.51
N SER A 60 31.88 -3.65 6.37
CA SER A 60 33.25 -4.04 6.01
C SER A 60 34.14 -2.87 5.59
N GLY A 61 33.61 -1.64 5.49
CA GLY A 61 34.32 -0.48 4.95
C GLY A 61 34.29 -0.52 3.42
N GLY A 62 33.35 0.22 2.84
CA GLY A 62 33.12 0.25 1.39
C GLY A 62 31.70 0.70 1.08
N TYR A 63 31.46 1.02 -0.19
CA TYR A 63 30.16 1.50 -0.65
C TYR A 63 29.58 0.58 -1.70
N ASN A 64 28.29 0.29 -1.58
CA ASN A 64 27.56 -0.56 -2.51
C ASN A 64 26.45 0.23 -3.19
N PHE A 65 26.53 0.33 -4.52
CA PHE A 65 25.47 0.85 -5.37
C PHE A 65 24.44 -0.24 -5.62
N ARG A 66 23.23 -0.08 -5.10
CA ARG A 66 22.14 -1.02 -5.36
C ARG A 66 20.96 -0.32 -6.01
N GLU A 67 20.43 -0.95 -7.04
CA GLU A 67 19.15 -0.55 -7.61
C GLU A 67 18.04 -0.95 -6.63
N LYS A 68 17.28 0.04 -6.14
CA LYS A 68 16.11 -0.20 -5.30
C LYS A 68 14.84 0.07 -6.11
N PRO A 69 13.91 -0.89 -6.19
CA PRO A 69 12.62 -0.64 -6.81
C PRO A 69 11.87 0.44 -6.01
N SER A 70 11.30 1.41 -6.71
CA SER A 70 10.34 2.36 -6.14
C SER A 70 9.17 1.57 -5.57
N GLY A 71 8.71 1.99 -4.39
CA GLY A 71 7.55 1.33 -3.77
C GLY A 71 6.31 1.44 -4.67
N ALA A 72 5.50 0.40 -4.67
CA ALA A 72 4.20 0.44 -5.32
C ALA A 72 3.32 1.56 -4.74
N ASN A 73 2.59 2.25 -5.62
CA ASN A 73 1.66 3.32 -5.30
C ASN A 73 0.27 2.93 -5.77
N SER A 74 -0.68 2.80 -4.84
CA SER A 74 -2.07 2.53 -5.17
C SER A 74 -3.02 3.15 -4.15
N VAL A 75 -4.26 3.32 -4.58
CA VAL A 75 -5.37 3.75 -3.74
C VAL A 75 -6.58 2.87 -4.03
N ILE A 76 -7.29 2.46 -3.00
CA ILE A 76 -8.63 1.88 -3.07
C ILE A 76 -9.51 2.68 -2.11
N SER A 77 -10.63 3.20 -2.60
CA SER A 77 -11.68 3.77 -1.77
C SER A 77 -12.99 3.07 -2.09
N TYR A 78 -13.70 2.66 -1.06
CA TYR A 78 -14.93 1.91 -1.16
C TYR A 78 -15.92 2.43 -0.13
N THR A 79 -17.11 2.80 -0.57
CA THR A 79 -18.21 3.15 0.31
C THR A 79 -19.42 2.31 -0.07
N ARG A 80 -20.11 1.80 0.93
CA ARG A 80 -21.34 1.04 0.75
C ARG A 80 -22.37 1.50 1.75
N GLN A 81 -23.60 1.61 1.28
CA GLN A 81 -24.79 1.80 2.10
C GLN A 81 -25.70 0.60 1.89
N TYR A 82 -26.38 0.16 2.94
CA TYR A 82 -27.35 -0.93 2.85
C TYR A 82 -28.52 -0.74 3.81
N ASP A 83 -29.68 -1.19 3.37
CA ASP A 83 -30.87 -1.41 4.17
C ASP A 83 -31.52 -2.72 3.70
N ASN A 84 -31.13 -3.81 4.34
CA ASN A 84 -31.48 -5.16 3.93
C ASN A 84 -32.33 -5.82 5.01
N ILE A 85 -33.49 -6.34 4.62
CA ILE A 85 -34.39 -7.07 5.51
C ILE A 85 -34.59 -8.46 4.95
N GLN A 86 -34.29 -9.46 5.78
CA GLN A 86 -34.48 -10.85 5.45
C GLN A 86 -35.96 -11.17 5.29
N SER A 87 -36.31 -11.78 4.17
CA SER A 87 -37.64 -12.31 3.93
C SER A 87 -37.54 -13.56 3.06
N PRO A 88 -38.13 -14.69 3.47
CA PRO A 88 -38.17 -15.88 2.63
C PRO A 88 -38.89 -15.59 1.31
N THR A 89 -38.26 -15.92 0.19
CA THR A 89 -38.84 -15.73 -1.14
C THR A 89 -39.07 -17.07 -1.83
N ARG A 90 -40.11 -17.15 -2.66
CA ARG A 90 -40.39 -18.32 -3.49
C ARG A 90 -40.52 -17.89 -4.93
N PHE A 91 -39.89 -18.62 -5.84
CA PHE A 91 -40.09 -18.40 -7.26
C PHE A 91 -40.28 -19.73 -7.99
N ALA A 92 -41.20 -19.70 -8.96
CA ALA A 92 -41.37 -20.77 -9.92
C ALA A 92 -40.35 -20.58 -11.05
N TRP A 93 -39.72 -21.66 -11.49
CA TRP A 93 -38.73 -21.62 -12.57
C TRP A 93 -39.17 -22.49 -13.75
N GLY A 94 -39.25 -21.88 -14.94
CA GLY A 94 -39.54 -22.59 -16.18
C GLY A 94 -40.92 -23.25 -16.22
N THR A 95 -41.03 -24.36 -16.96
CA THR A 95 -42.25 -25.18 -17.09
C THR A 95 -42.07 -26.54 -16.42
N GLY A 96 -43.16 -27.17 -15.97
CA GLY A 96 -43.15 -28.53 -15.42
C GLY A 96 -43.06 -28.57 -13.90
N TYR A 97 -42.24 -29.48 -13.35
CA TYR A 97 -42.22 -29.76 -11.91
C TYR A 97 -41.97 -28.53 -11.04
N TYR A 98 -41.03 -27.66 -11.43
CA TYR A 98 -40.68 -26.43 -10.68
C TYR A 98 -41.61 -25.23 -10.95
N ALA A 99 -42.54 -25.36 -11.90
CA ALA A 99 -43.66 -24.43 -12.03
C ALA A 99 -44.77 -24.76 -11.02
N ALA A 100 -45.00 -26.04 -10.77
CA ALA A 100 -45.96 -26.54 -9.77
C ALA A 100 -45.40 -26.61 -8.35
N ASN A 101 -44.06 -26.69 -8.20
CA ASN A 101 -43.35 -26.77 -6.92
C ASN A 101 -42.28 -25.66 -6.85
N PRO A 102 -42.66 -24.43 -6.43
CA PRO A 102 -41.74 -23.30 -6.37
C PRO A 102 -40.56 -23.55 -5.45
N ILE A 103 -39.38 -23.05 -5.84
CA ILE A 103 -38.17 -23.13 -5.02
C ILE A 103 -38.26 -22.05 -3.94
N GLY A 104 -38.15 -22.46 -2.67
CA GLY A 104 -38.08 -21.54 -1.54
C GLY A 104 -36.64 -21.22 -1.16
N ILE A 105 -36.33 -19.92 -1.05
CA ILE A 105 -35.07 -19.42 -0.53
C ILE A 105 -35.33 -18.77 0.83
N ASN A 106 -34.60 -19.21 1.84
CA ASN A 106 -34.61 -18.67 3.20
C ASN A 106 -33.17 -18.42 3.66
N SER A 107 -32.42 -17.64 2.88
CA SER A 107 -31.04 -17.29 3.22
C SER A 107 -31.04 -16.10 4.17
N LEU A 108 -30.45 -16.28 5.35
CA LEU A 108 -30.12 -15.17 6.24
C LEU A 108 -29.09 -14.24 5.57
N LEU A 109 -29.02 -13.01 6.07
CA LEU A 109 -28.13 -11.98 5.56
C LEU A 109 -26.70 -12.25 6.06
N LYS A 110 -25.76 -12.15 5.15
CA LYS A 110 -24.33 -12.17 5.43
C LYS A 110 -23.65 -11.11 4.58
N ASP A 111 -22.72 -10.40 5.19
CA ASP A 111 -21.98 -9.35 4.53
C ASP A 111 -20.58 -9.22 5.13
N LYS A 112 -19.56 -9.24 4.28
CA LYS A 112 -18.16 -9.30 4.66
C LYS A 112 -17.33 -8.34 3.83
N THR A 113 -16.63 -7.46 4.51
CA THR A 113 -15.68 -6.51 3.94
C THR A 113 -14.31 -6.73 4.55
N VAL A 114 -13.28 -6.81 3.72
CA VAL A 114 -11.89 -6.97 4.16
C VAL A 114 -11.00 -6.04 3.36
N GLY A 115 -10.35 -5.10 4.04
CA GLY A 115 -9.28 -4.28 3.49
C GLY A 115 -7.92 -4.80 3.93
N LYS A 116 -6.99 -4.97 3.00
CA LYS A 116 -5.60 -5.35 3.31
C LYS A 116 -4.61 -4.42 2.63
N SER A 117 -3.56 -4.11 3.35
CA SER A 117 -2.42 -3.36 2.87
C SER A 117 -1.17 -4.22 3.02
N TYR A 118 -0.64 -4.72 1.91
CA TYR A 118 0.42 -5.73 1.93
C TYR A 118 1.77 -5.14 2.37
N GLN A 119 2.05 -3.88 2.06
CA GLN A 119 3.30 -3.23 2.46
C GLN A 119 3.35 -2.92 3.96
N GLU A 120 2.21 -2.58 4.53
CA GLU A 120 2.02 -2.29 5.95
C GLU A 120 1.79 -3.57 6.77
N ALA A 121 1.64 -4.72 6.08
CA ALA A 121 1.31 -6.02 6.68
C ALA A 121 0.10 -5.93 7.64
N ALA A 122 -0.91 -5.17 7.19
CA ALA A 122 -2.09 -4.83 7.97
C ALA A 122 -3.38 -5.25 7.27
N SER A 123 -4.39 -5.62 8.05
CA SER A 123 -5.74 -5.89 7.56
C SER A 123 -6.80 -5.43 8.54
N MET A 124 -7.91 -4.94 8.00
CA MET A 124 -9.13 -4.65 8.75
C MET A 124 -10.26 -5.44 8.09
N HIS A 125 -11.14 -6.02 8.90
CA HIS A 125 -12.31 -6.70 8.39
C HIS A 125 -13.54 -6.47 9.26
N ARG A 126 -14.67 -6.57 8.61
CA ARG A 126 -16.01 -6.56 9.19
C ARG A 126 -16.79 -7.70 8.55
N GLN A 127 -17.49 -8.48 9.35
CA GLN A 127 -18.25 -9.64 8.90
C GLN A 127 -19.54 -9.77 9.72
N ILE A 128 -20.67 -9.62 9.03
CA ILE A 128 -21.99 -9.99 9.54
C ILE A 128 -22.36 -11.37 9.03
N GLU A 129 -22.93 -12.18 9.91
CA GLU A 129 -23.55 -13.45 9.54
C GLU A 129 -24.90 -13.64 10.22
N TYR A 130 -25.74 -14.46 9.59
CA TYR A 130 -27.01 -14.94 10.13
C TYR A 130 -28.00 -13.83 10.54
N ALA A 131 -27.90 -12.64 9.96
CA ALA A 131 -28.74 -11.51 10.36
C ALA A 131 -30.13 -11.55 9.67
N HIS A 132 -31.14 -11.07 10.39
CA HIS A 132 -32.50 -10.89 9.88
C HIS A 132 -32.76 -9.48 9.33
N ALA A 133 -32.07 -8.47 9.85
CA ALA A 133 -32.01 -7.16 9.20
C ALA A 133 -30.63 -6.55 9.42
N VAL A 134 -30.15 -5.82 8.42
CA VAL A 134 -28.87 -5.14 8.44
C VAL A 134 -29.06 -3.79 7.77
N HIS A 135 -28.81 -2.72 8.51
CA HIS A 135 -28.87 -1.35 8.02
C HIS A 135 -27.59 -0.61 8.38
N GLY A 136 -27.12 0.27 7.49
CA GLY A 136 -26.03 1.19 7.79
C GLY A 136 -25.04 1.36 6.64
N ASP A 137 -23.84 1.79 7.00
CA ASP A 137 -22.82 2.27 6.09
C ASP A 137 -21.42 1.73 6.43
N ILE A 138 -20.65 1.43 5.40
CA ILE A 138 -19.22 1.12 5.53
C ILE A 138 -18.40 1.95 4.55
N ALA A 139 -17.30 2.52 5.05
CA ALA A 139 -16.33 3.23 4.23
C ALA A 139 -14.92 2.68 4.48
N VAL A 140 -14.26 2.21 3.43
CA VAL A 140 -12.90 1.69 3.46
C VAL A 140 -12.02 2.53 2.56
N ASP A 141 -11.02 3.19 3.14
CA ASP A 141 -10.02 3.97 2.43
C ASP A 141 -8.63 3.36 2.67
N ILE A 142 -8.03 2.87 1.59
CA ILE A 142 -6.70 2.27 1.60
C ILE A 142 -5.82 3.06 0.64
N ASN A 143 -4.72 3.61 1.14
CA ASN A 143 -3.73 4.30 0.31
C ASN A 143 -2.36 3.81 0.71
N CYS A 144 -1.56 3.46 -0.28
CA CYS A 144 -0.21 3.05 -0.07
C CYS A 144 0.66 3.78 -1.08
N THR A 145 1.46 4.72 -0.57
CA THR A 145 2.47 5.46 -1.31
C THR A 145 3.85 5.01 -0.82
N GLY A 146 4.67 4.51 -1.75
CA GLY A 146 6.06 4.17 -1.53
C GLY A 146 6.92 5.41 -1.27
N ALA A 147 7.99 5.22 -0.51
CA ALA A 147 8.97 6.29 -0.30
C ALA A 147 9.77 6.56 -1.58
N THR A 148 10.15 7.81 -1.79
CA THR A 148 11.02 8.25 -2.88
C THR A 148 12.38 8.69 -2.32
N VAL A 149 13.25 9.21 -3.18
CA VAL A 149 14.51 9.84 -2.75
C VAL A 149 14.26 11.13 -1.97
N ASP A 150 13.22 11.88 -2.33
CA ASP A 150 12.98 13.24 -1.80
C ASP A 150 11.94 13.25 -0.67
N ALA A 151 11.02 12.28 -0.66
CA ALA A 151 9.87 12.25 0.23
C ALA A 151 9.64 10.88 0.88
N ASP A 152 9.21 10.90 2.14
CA ASP A 152 8.73 9.72 2.84
C ASP A 152 7.49 9.15 2.15
N GLY A 153 7.35 7.82 2.21
CA GLY A 153 6.14 7.14 1.80
C GLY A 153 5.11 7.16 2.92
N LYS A 154 3.84 7.02 2.57
CA LYS A 154 2.74 6.92 3.54
C LYS A 154 1.83 5.75 3.20
N GLY A 155 1.57 4.91 4.19
CA GLY A 155 0.53 3.89 4.17
C GLY A 155 -0.61 4.31 5.07
N THR A 156 -1.84 4.20 4.59
CA THR A 156 -3.05 4.41 5.39
C THR A 156 -4.05 3.31 5.11
N LEU A 157 -4.58 2.70 6.16
CA LEU A 157 -5.71 1.78 6.12
C LEU A 157 -6.76 2.32 7.08
N ASN A 158 -7.93 2.68 6.56
CA ASN A 158 -9.02 3.26 7.34
C ASN A 158 -10.31 2.52 7.00
N MET A 159 -11.05 2.08 8.02
CA MET A 159 -12.35 1.43 7.91
C MET A 159 -13.30 2.07 8.91
N ARG A 160 -14.38 2.69 8.41
CA ARG A 160 -15.49 3.22 9.19
C ARG A 160 -16.68 2.30 9.02
N ILE A 161 -17.32 1.96 10.13
CA ILE A 161 -18.43 1.03 10.22
C ILE A 161 -19.53 1.74 11.01
N ASP A 162 -20.72 1.77 10.44
CA ASP A 162 -21.98 2.09 11.10
C ASP A 162 -22.94 0.94 10.78
N ASP A 163 -23.16 0.05 11.74
CA ASP A 163 -23.90 -1.20 11.56
C ASP A 163 -25.05 -1.28 12.57
N ASP A 164 -26.29 -1.32 12.10
CA ASP A 164 -27.45 -1.77 12.85
C ASP A 164 -27.80 -3.20 12.44
N VAL A 165 -27.56 -4.15 13.34
CA VAL A 165 -27.74 -5.58 13.13
C VAL A 165 -28.88 -6.08 13.99
N THR A 166 -29.89 -6.66 13.35
CA THR A 166 -31.01 -7.33 14.04
C THR A 166 -30.87 -8.84 13.92
N GLN A 167 -30.82 -9.51 15.08
CA GLN A 167 -30.74 -10.96 15.24
C GLN A 167 -29.64 -11.58 14.38
N GLY A 168 -28.40 -11.12 14.54
CA GLY A 168 -27.25 -11.62 13.79
C GLY A 168 -25.97 -11.65 14.61
N THR A 169 -24.88 -12.01 13.96
CA THR A 169 -23.53 -11.92 14.53
C THR A 169 -22.71 -10.91 13.73
N LEU A 170 -22.04 -9.99 14.41
CA LEU A 170 -21.11 -9.03 13.82
C LEU A 170 -19.72 -9.25 14.42
N HIS A 171 -18.75 -9.49 13.55
CA HIS A 171 -17.34 -9.64 13.90
C HIS A 171 -16.53 -8.53 13.23
N VAL A 172 -15.79 -7.76 14.03
CA VAL A 172 -14.93 -6.66 13.58
C VAL A 172 -13.53 -6.87 14.08
N GLY A 173 -12.56 -6.95 13.16
CA GLY A 173 -11.17 -7.15 13.51
C GLY A 173 -10.18 -6.26 12.78
N GLU A 174 -9.05 -6.02 13.44
CA GLU A 174 -7.89 -5.34 12.92
C GLU A 174 -6.65 -6.14 13.29
N LEU A 175 -5.76 -6.33 12.31
CA LEU A 175 -4.50 -7.04 12.49
C LEU A 175 -3.38 -6.23 11.88
N VAL A 176 -2.31 -5.98 12.65
CA VAL A 176 -1.06 -5.42 12.16
C VAL A 176 0.08 -6.33 12.55
N SER A 177 0.76 -6.87 11.54
CA SER A 177 1.87 -7.80 11.75
C SER A 177 3.12 -7.06 12.25
N ASN A 178 3.91 -7.71 13.09
CA ASN A 178 5.17 -7.15 13.56
C ASN A 178 6.23 -7.12 12.45
N PRO A 179 6.71 -5.93 12.01
CA PRO A 179 7.65 -5.80 10.90
C PRO A 179 9.04 -6.33 11.25
N LYS A 180 9.37 -6.53 12.54
CA LYS A 180 10.62 -7.19 12.94
C LYS A 180 10.65 -8.65 12.47
N LEU A 181 9.48 -9.29 12.37
CA LEU A 181 9.35 -10.67 11.94
C LEU A 181 9.36 -10.82 10.41
N LEU A 182 9.13 -9.72 9.67
CA LEU A 182 9.27 -9.65 8.21
C LEU A 182 10.73 -9.57 7.74
N LYS A 183 11.69 -9.37 8.66
CA LYS A 183 13.12 -9.25 8.35
C LYS A 183 13.91 -10.56 8.44
N PHE A 184 13.28 -11.68 8.80
CA PHE A 184 13.98 -12.96 8.92
C PHE A 184 14.21 -13.61 7.56
N THR A 185 15.40 -13.38 7.00
CA THR A 185 16.01 -14.26 6.02
C THR A 185 16.58 -15.47 6.76
N GLN A 186 15.79 -16.51 6.98
CA GLN A 186 16.29 -17.79 7.46
C GLN A 186 15.93 -18.92 6.49
N SER A 187 16.89 -19.82 6.28
CA SER A 187 16.73 -21.02 5.46
C SER A 187 15.51 -21.81 5.96
N GLY A 188 14.51 -21.98 5.11
CA GLY A 188 13.19 -22.52 5.47
C GLY A 188 12.02 -21.57 5.20
N ALA A 189 12.29 -20.34 4.70
CA ALA A 189 11.26 -19.49 4.14
C ALA A 189 10.53 -20.20 2.99
N THR A 190 9.20 -20.11 2.96
CA THR A 190 8.42 -20.43 1.76
C THR A 190 8.90 -19.54 0.61
N PRO A 191 8.61 -19.87 -0.67
CA PRO A 191 8.99 -19.04 -1.82
C PRO A 191 8.54 -17.56 -1.74
N PHE A 192 7.70 -17.22 -0.76
CA PHE A 192 7.14 -15.90 -0.50
C PHE A 192 7.69 -15.23 0.77
N GLY A 193 8.69 -15.78 1.46
CA GLY A 193 9.39 -15.08 2.55
C GLY A 193 8.60 -14.88 3.85
N HIS A 194 7.46 -15.55 4.02
CA HIS A 194 6.62 -15.41 5.22
C HIS A 194 6.88 -16.57 6.20
N ILE A 195 7.17 -16.24 7.46
CA ILE A 195 7.04 -17.18 8.58
C ILE A 195 5.55 -17.51 8.68
N ALA A 196 5.20 -18.77 8.46
CA ALA A 196 3.85 -19.28 8.64
C ALA A 196 3.49 -19.31 10.14
N ALA A 197 3.18 -18.15 10.70
CA ALA A 197 2.40 -17.92 11.92
C ALA A 197 2.39 -16.41 12.22
N ILE A 198 1.23 -15.85 12.58
CA ILE A 198 1.12 -14.56 13.26
C ILE A 198 1.75 -14.75 14.64
N LYS A 199 3.07 -14.72 14.70
CA LYS A 199 3.81 -14.75 15.95
C LYS A 199 3.83 -13.30 16.40
N ASP A 200 3.11 -12.92 17.45
CA ASP A 200 3.20 -11.58 18.06
C ASP A 200 2.80 -10.40 17.14
N PRO A 201 1.49 -10.17 16.90
CA PRO A 201 1.01 -8.99 16.18
C PRO A 201 1.26 -7.71 17.00
N ILE A 202 1.49 -6.58 16.33
CA ILE A 202 1.57 -5.27 17.04
C ILE A 202 0.18 -4.82 17.47
N ILE A 203 -0.81 -5.04 16.60
CA ILE A 203 -2.21 -4.73 16.85
C ILE A 203 -3.01 -5.97 16.49
N GLU A 204 -3.82 -6.41 17.44
CA GLU A 204 -4.83 -7.44 17.27
C GLU A 204 -6.09 -6.93 17.96
N VAL A 205 -7.09 -6.60 17.16
CA VAL A 205 -8.42 -6.24 17.62
C VAL A 205 -9.34 -7.34 17.13
N ASP A 206 -10.12 -7.88 18.05
CA ASP A 206 -11.14 -8.86 17.78
C ASP A 206 -12.37 -8.53 18.63
N ASN A 207 -13.48 -8.18 18.00
CA ASN A 207 -14.74 -7.89 18.67
C ASN A 207 -15.87 -8.70 18.04
N ASP A 208 -16.56 -9.47 18.87
CA ASP A 208 -17.76 -10.22 18.49
C ASP A 208 -19.00 -9.64 19.19
N TYR A 209 -20.06 -9.44 18.40
CA TYR A 209 -21.37 -9.00 18.84
C TYR A 209 -22.42 -10.01 18.36
N ILE A 210 -23.31 -10.48 19.23
CA ILE A 210 -24.27 -11.55 18.93
C ILE A 210 -25.66 -11.18 19.45
N GLY A 211 -26.61 -10.90 18.56
CA GLY A 211 -27.97 -10.45 18.88
C GLY A 211 -28.36 -9.17 18.14
N ASN A 212 -28.90 -8.19 18.86
CA ASN A 212 -29.31 -6.88 18.31
C ASN A 212 -28.32 -5.81 18.75
N PHE A 213 -27.58 -5.20 17.81
CA PHE A 213 -26.53 -4.25 18.12
C PHE A 213 -26.49 -3.11 17.12
N GLN A 214 -26.23 -1.92 17.64
CA GLN A 214 -25.82 -0.76 16.86
C GLN A 214 -24.33 -0.53 17.14
N VAL A 215 -23.50 -0.62 16.11
CA VAL A 215 -22.04 -0.54 16.22
C VAL A 215 -21.51 0.56 15.32
N GLN A 216 -20.96 1.59 15.94
CA GLN A 216 -20.20 2.64 15.26
C GLN A 216 -18.73 2.50 15.63
N LYS A 217 -17.88 2.20 14.64
CA LYS A 217 -16.43 2.03 14.83
C LYS A 217 -15.65 2.67 13.69
N THR A 218 -14.57 3.36 14.04
CA THR A 218 -13.55 3.83 13.10
C THR A 218 -12.22 3.20 13.47
N MET A 219 -11.67 2.40 12.56
CA MET A 219 -10.33 1.82 12.67
C MET A 219 -9.44 2.57 11.69
N LYS A 220 -8.34 3.15 12.18
CA LYS A 220 -7.42 3.96 11.36
C LYS A 220 -5.98 3.64 11.72
N LEU A 221 -5.25 3.16 10.71
CA LEU A 221 -3.82 2.91 10.77
C LEU A 221 -3.10 3.85 9.80
N GLU A 222 -2.06 4.54 10.30
CA GLU A 222 -1.16 5.35 9.49
C GLU A 222 0.29 4.93 9.75
N ILE A 223 1.03 4.63 8.69
CA ILE A 223 2.44 4.23 8.76
C ILE A 223 3.25 5.11 7.81
N THR A 224 4.30 5.72 8.34
CA THR A 224 5.29 6.46 7.55
C THR A 224 6.43 5.53 7.15
N LYS A 225 6.78 5.54 5.88
CA LYS A 225 7.93 4.80 5.32
C LYS A 225 9.04 5.79 5.10
N SER A 226 10.10 5.68 5.90
CA SER A 226 11.25 6.58 5.78
C SER A 226 11.81 6.54 4.36
N LYS A 227 12.03 7.73 3.80
CA LYS A 227 12.83 7.92 2.60
C LYS A 227 14.21 7.32 2.79
N SER A 228 14.87 7.03 1.67
CA SER A 228 16.25 6.59 1.73
C SER A 228 17.07 7.70 2.37
N SER A 229 17.77 7.41 3.47
CA SER A 229 18.83 8.28 3.97
C SER A 229 19.94 8.20 2.94
N TRP A 230 20.01 9.20 2.07
CA TRP A 230 21.22 9.47 1.33
C TRP A 230 22.37 9.66 2.33
N ALA A 231 23.58 9.26 1.94
CA ALA A 231 24.73 10.07 2.26
C ALA A 231 24.86 11.03 1.06
N GLU A 232 24.57 12.31 1.23
CA GLU A 232 25.18 13.35 0.42
C GLU A 232 26.62 13.27 0.90
N ASP A 233 27.40 12.37 0.28
CA ASP A 233 28.81 12.31 0.54
C ASP A 233 29.34 13.67 0.13
N TRP A 234 29.66 14.45 1.15
CA TRP A 234 30.23 15.78 1.07
C TRP A 234 31.59 15.79 0.39
N LEU A 235 32.13 14.63 0.01
CA LEU A 235 33.32 14.44 -0.82
C LEU A 235 33.56 12.94 -1.12
N PRO A 236 33.17 12.40 -2.29
CA PRO A 236 33.59 11.08 -2.73
C PRO A 236 35.00 11.18 -3.35
N CYS A 237 35.97 11.60 -2.56
CA CYS A 237 37.35 11.69 -3.00
C CYS A 237 38.12 10.49 -2.44
N CYS A 238 38.26 9.43 -3.23
CA CYS A 238 39.45 8.58 -3.27
C CYS A 238 39.35 7.62 -4.46
N HIS A 239 40.21 7.86 -5.47
CA HIS A 239 40.37 7.19 -6.77
C HIS A 239 39.52 7.76 -7.93
N GLY A 240 40.16 8.54 -8.82
CA GLY A 240 39.61 9.03 -10.11
C GLY A 240 39.43 10.55 -10.22
N GLY A 241 39.16 11.26 -9.12
CA GLY A 241 38.88 12.70 -9.20
C GLY A 241 37.43 13.00 -9.61
N PHE A 242 37.08 14.29 -9.67
CA PHE A 242 35.68 14.74 -9.75
C PHE A 242 34.93 14.31 -11.02
N PHE A 243 35.64 14.24 -12.15
CA PHE A 243 35.05 13.91 -13.45
C PHE A 243 34.92 12.41 -13.72
N ASP A 244 35.58 11.57 -12.91
CA ASP A 244 35.49 10.10 -12.97
C ASP A 244 34.33 9.56 -12.13
N MET A 245 33.56 10.45 -11.50
CA MET A 245 32.44 10.09 -10.65
C MET A 245 31.27 9.58 -11.49
N LEU A 246 30.91 8.31 -11.28
CA LEU A 246 29.76 7.68 -11.92
C LEU A 246 28.48 8.44 -11.59
N SER A 247 27.80 8.95 -12.62
CA SER A 247 26.59 9.76 -12.46
C SER A 247 25.66 9.64 -13.66
N TYR A 248 24.36 9.58 -13.36
CA TYR A 248 23.29 9.59 -14.36
C TYR A 248 22.81 11.01 -14.71
N LYS A 249 22.99 11.97 -13.79
CA LYS A 249 22.68 13.40 -13.97
C LYS A 249 23.68 14.26 -13.19
N PHE A 250 24.90 14.33 -13.71
CA PHE A 250 26.08 14.92 -13.06
C PHE A 250 25.82 16.33 -12.53
N ASP A 251 25.21 17.19 -13.35
CA ASP A 251 24.95 18.58 -12.99
C ASP A 251 23.92 18.75 -11.85
N LYS A 252 23.02 17.78 -11.66
CA LYS A 252 22.04 17.82 -10.54
C LYS A 252 22.61 17.17 -9.29
N GLN A 253 23.36 16.07 -9.45
CA GLN A 253 23.90 15.28 -8.33
C GLN A 253 25.09 15.98 -7.65
N TYR A 254 25.87 16.74 -8.40
CA TYR A 254 27.09 17.40 -7.90
C TYR A 254 27.02 18.93 -8.01
N ALA A 255 25.81 19.50 -8.03
CA ALA A 255 25.59 20.94 -8.16
C ALA A 255 26.34 21.78 -7.10
N GLY A 256 26.41 21.28 -5.85
CA GLY A 256 27.15 21.93 -4.76
C GLY A 256 28.67 21.78 -4.82
N GLN A 257 29.17 20.94 -5.73
CA GLN A 257 30.59 20.60 -5.90
C GLN A 257 31.17 21.21 -7.18
N LYS A 258 30.29 21.55 -8.13
CA LYS A 258 30.57 22.42 -9.29
C LYS A 258 31.07 23.77 -8.81
N GLY A 259 32.14 24.31 -9.38
CA GLY A 259 32.90 25.44 -8.81
C GLY A 259 34.17 25.02 -8.06
N ILE A 260 34.04 24.03 -7.18
CA ILE A 260 35.08 23.66 -6.20
C ILE A 260 36.03 22.62 -6.80
N PHE A 261 35.48 21.57 -7.42
CA PHE A 261 36.27 20.43 -7.93
C PHE A 261 36.33 20.35 -9.46
N ASP A 262 35.60 21.20 -10.18
CA ASP A 262 35.61 21.32 -11.65
C ASP A 262 36.63 22.35 -12.18
N CYS A 263 37.49 22.86 -11.29
CA CYS A 263 38.51 23.87 -11.57
C CYS A 263 37.98 25.21 -12.12
N THR A 264 36.68 25.49 -12.07
CA THR A 264 36.14 26.77 -12.59
C THR A 264 36.49 27.96 -11.68
N CYS A 265 36.61 27.77 -10.36
CA CYS A 265 37.12 28.81 -9.43
C CYS A 265 38.65 28.93 -9.39
N ARG A 266 39.39 28.15 -10.21
CA ARG A 266 40.85 28.06 -10.17
C ARG A 266 41.55 29.39 -10.38
N ASN A 267 41.16 30.13 -11.42
CA ASN A 267 41.84 31.39 -11.77
C ASN A 267 41.69 32.43 -10.66
N THR A 268 40.50 32.50 -10.05
CA THR A 268 40.20 33.33 -8.88
C THR A 268 40.99 32.87 -7.65
N SER A 269 41.10 31.56 -7.42
CA SER A 269 41.86 31.03 -6.28
C SER A 269 43.38 31.28 -6.42
N ILE A 270 43.94 31.06 -7.61
CA ILE A 270 45.36 31.32 -7.92
C ILE A 270 45.68 32.80 -7.77
N SER A 271 44.82 33.70 -8.26
CA SER A 271 45.05 35.15 -8.14
C SER A 271 45.04 35.63 -6.70
N THR A 272 44.29 34.95 -5.83
CA THR A 272 44.09 35.36 -4.44
C THR A 272 45.10 34.72 -3.48
N MET A 273 45.40 33.43 -3.62
CA MET A 273 46.35 32.71 -2.75
C MET A 273 47.80 32.76 -3.21
N LYS A 274 48.09 33.05 -4.49
CA LYS A 274 49.43 33.14 -5.09
C LYS A 274 50.39 32.01 -4.65
N PRO A 275 50.05 30.74 -4.92
CA PRO A 275 50.87 29.62 -4.51
C PRO A 275 52.25 29.63 -5.19
N LYS A 276 53.27 29.09 -4.51
CA LYS A 276 54.67 29.01 -5.00
C LYS A 276 54.94 27.87 -6.00
N TRP A 277 53.97 27.01 -6.27
CA TRP A 277 54.11 25.86 -7.19
C TRP A 277 53.59 26.20 -8.60
N ASN A 278 53.96 25.39 -9.60
CA ASN A 278 53.66 25.64 -11.01
C ASN A 278 52.14 25.51 -11.30
N THR A 279 51.47 26.64 -11.51
CA THR A 279 50.04 26.73 -11.76
C THR A 279 49.65 26.46 -13.23
N SER A 280 50.34 25.56 -13.92
CA SER A 280 49.98 25.16 -15.29
C SER A 280 48.67 24.36 -15.31
N GLN A 281 47.91 24.41 -16.42
CA GLN A 281 46.65 23.65 -16.54
C GLN A 281 46.87 22.13 -16.69
N ALA A 282 48.07 21.70 -17.08
CA ALA A 282 48.40 20.31 -17.36
C ALA A 282 48.31 19.37 -16.14
N GLN A 283 48.17 19.90 -14.93
CA GLN A 283 48.07 19.13 -13.69
C GLN A 283 46.63 18.92 -13.20
N PHE A 284 45.64 19.46 -13.90
CA PHE A 284 44.23 19.43 -13.47
C PHE A 284 43.35 18.72 -14.52
N PRO A 285 42.50 17.78 -14.12
CA PRO A 285 41.56 17.15 -15.04
C PRO A 285 40.56 18.18 -15.57
N THR A 286 40.42 18.25 -16.90
CA THR A 286 39.43 19.06 -17.63
C THR A 286 38.14 18.26 -17.88
N GLU A 287 37.10 18.91 -18.42
CA GLU A 287 35.87 18.22 -18.85
C GLU A 287 36.15 17.13 -19.91
N ASP A 288 37.30 17.18 -20.58
CA ASP A 288 37.76 16.13 -21.51
C ASP A 288 38.02 14.77 -20.83
N TYR A 289 38.22 14.77 -19.51
CA TYR A 289 38.40 13.55 -18.71
C TYR A 289 37.06 13.01 -18.18
N ARG A 290 35.93 13.65 -18.52
CA ARG A 290 34.62 13.17 -18.09
C ARG A 290 34.37 11.79 -18.66
N TYR A 291 34.08 10.84 -17.77
CA TYR A 291 33.66 9.51 -18.18
C TYR A 291 32.35 9.62 -18.97
N VAL A 292 32.39 9.22 -20.24
CA VAL A 292 31.20 9.04 -21.08
C VAL A 292 30.90 7.55 -21.10
N PRO A 293 29.76 7.10 -20.53
CA PRO A 293 29.37 5.69 -20.52
C PRO A 293 29.13 5.14 -21.93
#